data_AF-A0A834JKT3-F1
#
_entry.id   AF-A0A834JKT3-F1
#
_cell.length_a   1.000
_cell.length_b   1.000
_cell.length_c   1.000
_cell.angle_alpha   90.00
_cell.angle_beta   90.00
_cell.angle_gamma   90.00
#
_symmetry.space_group_name_H-M   'P 1'
#
loop_
_entity.id
_entity.type
_entity.pdbx_description
1 polymer ?
#
loop_
_entity_poly.entity_id
_entity_poly.type
_entity_poly.pdbx_seq_one_letter_code
_entity_poly.pdbx_strand_id
1 'polypeptide(L)'
;MKGPPQKTEDMTIMLERRLSRDRERLIGMTDEERAWRAKFLKDQILDPCEPVISPDYYKKRYNPIRRFYRAPLDKVENMLVPLMGSTWADGLRHITAKSIMGIIFIYSACYYFKYNGHDWTKSGGWRTSFSRIKQFPSDPGFPSTEVRCKGNEFAQYGFDKSPI
;
A
#
# COMPACT_ATOMS: atom_id res chain seq x y z
N MET A 1 -12.03 2.93 -44.16
CA MET A 1 -12.42 1.49 -44.14
C MET A 1 -13.07 1.21 -42.80
N LYS A 2 -14.37 0.90 -42.77
CA LYS A 2 -15.04 0.44 -41.53
C LYS A 2 -14.59 -0.99 -41.27
N GLY A 3 -14.02 -1.26 -40.10
CA GLY A 3 -13.74 -2.62 -39.66
C GLY A 3 -15.05 -3.44 -39.56
N PRO A 4 -14.97 -4.78 -39.61
CA PRO A 4 -16.15 -5.64 -39.54
C PRO A 4 -16.93 -5.39 -38.24
N PRO A 5 -18.28 -5.52 -38.25
CA PRO A 5 -19.06 -5.46 -37.03
C PRO A 5 -18.61 -6.59 -36.11
N GLN A 6 -18.03 -6.23 -34.96
CA GLN A 6 -17.64 -7.20 -33.94
C GLN A 6 -18.92 -7.88 -33.44
N LYS A 7 -19.03 -9.20 -33.61
CA LYS A 7 -20.15 -9.99 -33.10
C LYS A 7 -20.15 -9.96 -31.57
N THR A 8 -21.34 -9.80 -31.01
CA THR A 8 -21.65 -9.43 -29.62
C THR A 8 -21.27 -10.46 -28.54
N GLU A 9 -20.68 -11.60 -28.91
CA GLU A 9 -20.71 -12.82 -28.09
C GLU A 9 -19.47 -13.01 -27.18
N ASP A 10 -18.33 -12.37 -27.46
CA ASP A 10 -17.06 -12.64 -26.74
C ASP A 10 -16.45 -11.44 -25.98
N MET A 11 -17.24 -10.42 -25.66
CA MET A 11 -16.75 -9.30 -24.84
C MET A 11 -17.12 -9.53 -23.38
N THR A 12 -16.13 -9.52 -22.48
CA THR A 12 -16.33 -9.26 -21.06
C THR A 12 -17.40 -8.17 -20.91
N ILE A 13 -18.52 -8.52 -20.28
CA ILE A 13 -19.76 -7.72 -20.34
C ILE A 13 -19.55 -6.40 -19.58
N MET A 14 -19.06 -5.37 -20.28
CA MET A 14 -19.15 -4.00 -19.82
C MET A 14 -20.58 -3.52 -20.10
N LEU A 15 -21.41 -3.40 -19.06
CA LEU A 15 -22.82 -2.96 -19.16
C LEU A 15 -22.98 -1.59 -19.85
N GLU A 16 -21.97 -0.72 -19.74
CA GLU A 16 -21.91 0.59 -20.38
C GLU A 16 -21.65 0.54 -21.89
N ARG A 17 -21.24 -0.62 -22.44
CA ARG A 17 -20.83 -0.79 -23.84
C ARG A 17 -19.75 0.23 -24.23
N ARG A 18 -19.74 0.62 -25.51
CA ARG A 18 -18.94 1.71 -26.09
C ARG A 18 -19.16 3.07 -25.41
N LEU A 19 -20.30 3.27 -24.76
CA LEU A 19 -20.68 4.58 -24.19
C LEU A 19 -19.96 4.91 -22.89
N SER A 20 -19.15 4.00 -22.34
CA SER A 20 -18.32 4.27 -21.16
C SER A 20 -17.39 5.47 -21.39
N ARG A 21 -16.80 5.57 -22.58
CA ARG A 21 -15.83 6.63 -22.93
C ARG A 21 -16.51 7.90 -23.44
N ASP A 22 -16.17 9.05 -22.86
CA ASP A 22 -16.72 10.36 -23.27
C ASP A 22 -16.50 10.65 -24.76
N ARG A 23 -15.34 10.28 -25.31
CA ARG A 23 -15.01 10.47 -26.73
C ARG A 23 -15.97 9.74 -27.66
N GLU A 24 -16.42 8.56 -27.29
CA GLU A 24 -17.31 7.76 -28.12
C GLU A 24 -18.72 8.33 -28.14
N ARG A 25 -19.14 8.98 -27.05
CA ARG A 25 -20.39 9.75 -26.99
C ARG A 25 -20.32 11.00 -27.86
N LEU A 26 -19.17 11.67 -27.89
CA LEU A 26 -18.95 12.89 -28.69
C LEU A 26 -18.96 12.64 -30.21
N ILE A 27 -18.61 11.42 -30.65
CA ILE A 27 -18.69 11.03 -32.07
C ILE A 27 -20.15 10.93 -32.57
N GLY A 28 -21.11 10.83 -31.65
CA GLY A 28 -22.54 10.69 -31.93
C GLY A 28 -23.08 9.34 -31.46
N MET A 29 -24.35 9.34 -31.01
CA MET A 29 -25.06 8.14 -30.54
C MET A 29 -26.24 7.85 -31.45
N THR A 30 -26.46 6.57 -31.77
CA THR A 30 -27.70 6.12 -32.40
C THR A 30 -28.89 6.29 -31.44
N ASP A 31 -30.11 6.25 -31.96
CA ASP A 31 -31.31 6.37 -31.11
C ASP A 31 -31.44 5.19 -30.13
N GLU A 32 -31.03 3.99 -30.54
CA GLU A 32 -30.96 2.81 -29.68
C GLU A 32 -29.94 2.97 -28.54
N GLU A 33 -28.76 3.51 -28.86
CA GLU A 33 -27.73 3.81 -27.88
C GLU A 33 -28.17 4.88 -26.89
N ARG A 34 -28.92 5.89 -27.36
CA ARG A 34 -29.48 6.94 -26.50
C ARG A 34 -30.53 6.40 -25.54
N ALA A 35 -31.42 5.52 -26.02
CA ALA A 35 -32.40 4.84 -25.18
C ALA A 35 -31.72 3.93 -24.13
N TRP A 36 -30.69 3.18 -24.53
CA TRP A 36 -29.89 2.37 -23.59
C TRP A 36 -29.21 3.23 -22.54
N ARG A 37 -28.60 4.36 -22.94
CA ARG A 37 -27.92 5.27 -22.01
C ARG A 37 -28.88 5.90 -21.02
N ALA A 38 -30.09 6.27 -21.46
CA ALA A 38 -31.12 6.80 -20.57
C ALA A 38 -31.54 5.76 -19.53
N LYS A 39 -31.73 4.50 -19.93
CA LYS A 39 -31.99 3.39 -19.01
C LYS A 39 -30.84 3.19 -18.02
N PHE A 40 -29.61 3.09 -18.53
CA PHE A 40 -28.43 2.90 -17.69
C PHE A 40 -28.23 4.07 -16.70
N LEU A 41 -28.44 5.33 -17.11
CA LEU A 41 -28.40 6.49 -16.19
C LEU A 41 -29.44 6.38 -15.08
N LYS A 42 -30.65 5.95 -15.43
CA LYS A 42 -31.73 5.75 -14.47
C LYS A 42 -31.39 4.65 -13.46
N ASP A 43 -30.77 3.58 -13.93
CA ASP A 43 -30.34 2.45 -13.11
C ASP A 43 -29.18 2.82 -12.15
N GLN A 44 -28.45 3.93 -12.39
CA GLN A 44 -27.43 4.44 -11.46
C GLN A 44 -28.01 5.25 -10.30
N ILE A 45 -29.30 5.59 -10.33
CA ILE A 45 -29.96 6.32 -9.25
C ILE A 45 -30.21 5.33 -8.10
N LEU A 46 -29.47 5.50 -7.01
CA LEU A 46 -29.61 4.71 -5.79
C LEU A 46 -30.93 5.03 -5.08
N ASP A 47 -31.47 4.05 -4.36
CA ASP A 47 -32.62 4.27 -3.49
C ASP A 47 -32.26 5.24 -2.37
N PRO A 48 -33.16 6.16 -1.95
CA PRO A 48 -32.87 7.10 -0.87
C PRO A 48 -32.53 6.43 0.48
N CYS A 49 -32.91 5.16 0.68
CA CYS A 49 -32.60 4.42 1.90
C CYS A 49 -31.17 3.83 1.90
N GLU A 50 -30.46 3.88 0.77
CA GLU A 50 -29.11 3.36 0.65
C GLU A 50 -28.06 4.47 0.86
N PRO A 51 -26.94 4.19 1.55
CA PRO A 51 -26.48 2.88 2.04
C PRO A 51 -26.99 2.53 3.46
N VAL A 52 -27.49 1.30 3.64
CA VAL A 52 -27.91 0.79 4.95
C VAL A 52 -26.72 0.27 5.76
N ILE A 53 -26.22 1.07 6.69
CA ILE A 53 -25.16 0.66 7.62
C ILE A 53 -25.81 0.17 8.91
N SER A 54 -25.71 -1.13 9.22
CA SER A 54 -26.23 -1.68 10.46
C SER A 54 -25.51 -1.06 11.68
N PRO A 55 -26.24 -0.57 12.70
CA PRO A 55 -25.63 0.08 13.87
C PRO A 55 -24.69 -0.85 14.66
N ASP A 56 -24.93 -2.16 14.59
CA ASP A 56 -24.10 -3.16 15.27
C ASP A 56 -22.92 -3.65 14.43
N TYR A 57 -22.85 -3.28 13.15
CA TYR A 57 -21.78 -3.75 12.26
C TYR A 57 -20.40 -3.41 12.81
N TYR A 58 -20.20 -2.18 13.30
CA TYR A 58 -18.93 -1.74 13.87
C TYR A 58 -18.55 -2.53 15.13
N LYS A 59 -19.51 -2.77 16.03
CA LYS A 59 -19.28 -3.50 17.29
C LYS A 59 -18.96 -4.97 17.06
N LYS A 60 -19.64 -5.61 16.10
CA LYS A 60 -19.41 -7.01 15.73
C LYS A 60 -18.12 -7.20 14.94
N ARG A 61 -17.71 -6.21 14.15
CA ARG A 61 -16.49 -6.28 13.33
C ARG A 61 -15.20 -6.09 14.14
N TYR A 62 -15.22 -5.29 15.20
CA TYR A 62 -14.01 -4.92 15.94
C TYR A 62 -14.07 -5.28 17.43
N ASN A 63 -13.03 -5.98 17.91
CA ASN A 63 -12.87 -6.28 19.33
C ASN A 63 -12.65 -5.00 20.17
N PRO A 64 -12.93 -5.02 21.49
CA PRO A 64 -12.81 -3.85 22.35
C PRO A 64 -11.42 -3.20 22.33
N ILE A 65 -10.36 -4.01 22.28
CA ILE A 65 -8.97 -3.54 22.22
C ILE A 65 -8.73 -2.73 20.93
N ARG A 66 -9.23 -3.21 19.79
CA ARG A 66 -9.12 -2.48 18.52
C ARG A 66 -9.94 -1.21 18.50
N ARG A 67 -11.11 -1.20 19.14
CA ARG A 67 -11.91 0.01 19.31
C ARG A 67 -11.18 1.05 20.16
N PHE A 68 -10.49 0.62 21.22
CA PHE A 68 -9.75 1.52 22.11
C PHE A 68 -8.65 2.29 21.39
N TYR A 69 -7.70 1.61 20.72
CA TYR A 69 -6.60 2.32 20.05
C TYR A 69 -7.02 3.03 18.76
N ARG A 70 -8.17 2.67 18.18
CA ARG A 70 -8.71 3.28 16.97
C ARG A 70 -9.54 4.55 17.26
N ALA A 71 -10.16 4.64 18.44
CA ALA A 71 -10.99 5.76 18.88
C ALA A 71 -10.43 7.17 18.59
N PRO A 72 -9.14 7.50 18.82
CA PRO A 72 -8.64 8.85 18.54
C PRO A 72 -8.71 9.20 17.06
N LEU A 73 -8.35 8.27 16.18
CA LEU A 73 -8.36 8.49 14.74
C LEU A 73 -9.78 8.42 14.15
N ASP A 74 -10.68 7.64 14.75
CA ASP A 74 -12.11 7.65 14.39
C ASP A 74 -12.76 9.02 14.68
N LYS A 75 -12.36 9.72 15.76
CA LYS A 75 -12.82 11.09 16.03
C LYS A 75 -12.35 12.08 14.96
N VAL A 76 -11.09 11.96 14.53
CA VAL A 76 -10.53 12.78 13.45
C VAL A 76 -11.24 12.50 12.13
N GLU A 77 -11.49 11.23 11.82
CA GLU A 77 -12.27 10.84 10.63
C GLU A 77 -13.65 11.51 10.64
N ASN A 78 -14.40 11.35 11.73
CA ASN A 78 -15.75 11.92 11.84
C ASN A 78 -15.78 13.45 11.71
N MET A 79 -14.73 14.14 12.14
CA MET A 79 -14.58 15.59 11.94
C MET A 79 -14.34 15.95 10.47
N LEU A 80 -13.69 15.08 9.70
CA LEU A 80 -13.33 15.31 8.30
C LEU A 80 -14.39 14.84 7.30
N VAL A 81 -15.25 13.89 7.68
CA VAL A 81 -16.38 13.42 6.86
C VAL A 81 -17.20 14.56 6.22
N PRO A 82 -17.62 15.63 6.94
CA PRO A 82 -18.40 16.70 6.32
C PRO A 82 -17.64 17.53 5.28
N LEU A 83 -16.30 17.51 5.29
CA LEU A 83 -15.47 18.32 4.40
C LEU A 83 -15.10 17.58 3.11
N MET A 84 -14.83 16.27 3.19
CA MET A 84 -14.25 15.48 2.10
C MET A 84 -15.03 14.22 1.75
N GLY A 85 -16.11 13.92 2.48
CA GLY A 85 -16.91 12.71 2.32
C GLY A 85 -16.30 11.50 3.04
N SER A 86 -17.13 10.46 3.22
CA SER A 86 -16.77 9.28 4.02
C SER A 86 -15.61 8.46 3.42
N THR A 87 -15.55 8.31 2.10
CA THR A 87 -14.52 7.49 1.43
C THR A 87 -13.12 8.07 1.59
N TRP A 88 -12.97 9.38 1.39
CA TRP A 88 -11.70 10.07 1.54
C TRP A 88 -11.27 10.19 3.00
N ALA A 89 -12.22 10.47 3.90
CA ALA A 89 -11.94 10.52 5.33
C ALA A 89 -11.41 9.17 5.87
N ASP A 90 -12.05 8.06 5.48
CA ASP A 90 -11.61 6.71 5.86
C ASP A 90 -10.22 6.37 5.28
N GLY A 91 -10.00 6.73 4.01
CA GLY A 91 -8.71 6.60 3.35
C GLY A 91 -7.60 7.35 4.07
N LEU A 92 -7.84 8.62 4.41
CA LEU A 92 -6.88 9.45 5.14
C LEU A 92 -6.59 8.88 6.52
N ARG A 93 -7.63 8.49 7.29
CA ARG A 93 -7.45 7.84 8.60
C ARG A 93 -6.52 6.64 8.51
N HIS A 94 -6.72 5.79 7.49
CA HIS A 94 -5.91 4.60 7.27
C HIS A 94 -4.45 4.91 6.91
N ILE A 95 -4.23 5.90 6.05
CA ILE A 95 -2.88 6.34 5.67
C ILE A 95 -2.18 6.92 6.91
N THR A 96 -2.82 7.83 7.65
CA THR A 96 -2.25 8.44 8.85
C THR A 96 -1.90 7.40 9.90
N ALA A 97 -2.80 6.44 10.17
CA ALA A 97 -2.54 5.36 11.12
C ALA A 97 -1.30 4.53 10.75
N LYS A 98 -1.22 4.10 9.47
CA LYS A 98 -0.12 3.28 8.97
C LYS A 98 1.19 4.06 8.90
N SER A 99 1.15 5.34 8.55
CA SER A 99 2.33 6.21 8.55
C SER A 99 2.91 6.37 9.95
N ILE A 100 2.07 6.62 10.96
CA ILE A 100 2.53 6.73 12.36
C ILE A 100 3.15 5.41 12.82
N MET A 101 2.50 4.27 12.57
CA MET A 101 3.05 2.95 12.90
C MET A 101 4.37 2.67 12.17
N GLY A 102 4.45 3.02 10.88
CA GLY A 102 5.65 2.86 10.06
C GLY A 102 6.82 3.71 10.56
N ILE A 103 6.55 4.97 10.91
CA ILE A 103 7.54 5.88 11.50
C ILE A 103 8.07 5.28 12.81
N ILE A 104 7.19 4.94 13.76
CA ILE A 104 7.59 4.36 15.04
C ILE A 104 8.43 3.09 14.83
N PHE A 105 7.99 2.21 13.92
CA PHE A 105 8.71 0.99 13.59
C PHE A 105 10.12 1.29 13.05
N ILE A 106 10.25 2.18 12.06
CA ILE A 106 11.54 2.55 11.47
C ILE A 106 12.47 3.17 12.52
N TYR A 107 11.99 4.12 13.32
CA TYR A 107 12.80 4.74 14.37
C TYR A 107 13.24 3.72 15.42
N SER A 108 12.34 2.83 15.84
CA SER A 108 12.66 1.78 16.81
C SER A 108 13.69 0.78 16.26
N ALA A 109 13.56 0.38 14.99
CA ALA A 109 14.50 -0.49 14.32
C ALA A 109 15.88 0.18 14.17
N CYS A 110 15.92 1.43 13.67
CA CYS A 110 17.16 2.20 13.55
C CYS A 110 17.87 2.37 14.89
N TYR A 111 17.12 2.72 15.94
CA TYR A 111 17.67 2.84 17.29
C TYR A 111 18.21 1.50 17.81
N TYR A 112 17.45 0.42 17.59
CA TYR A 112 17.86 -0.93 17.96
C TYR A 112 19.17 -1.33 17.29
N PHE A 113 19.27 -1.24 15.97
CA PHE A 113 20.50 -1.61 15.25
C PHE A 113 21.69 -0.70 15.59
N LYS A 114 21.45 0.57 15.90
CA LYS A 114 22.51 1.53 16.24
C LYS A 114 23.15 1.27 17.60
N TYR A 115 22.37 0.91 18.62
CA TYR A 115 22.86 0.81 20.01
C TYR A 115 22.81 -0.59 20.61
N ASN A 116 21.95 -1.46 20.07
CA ASN A 116 21.69 -2.81 20.55
C ASN A 116 22.01 -3.88 19.49
N GLY A 117 22.71 -3.51 18.42
CA GLY A 117 23.29 -4.46 17.48
C GLY A 117 24.23 -5.43 18.20
N HIS A 118 24.34 -6.65 17.67
CA HIS A 118 25.24 -7.67 18.20
C HIS A 118 26.70 -7.21 18.10
N ASP A 119 27.41 -7.24 19.22
CA ASP A 119 28.82 -6.90 19.37
C ASP A 119 29.52 -8.03 20.13
N TRP A 120 30.85 -8.15 19.99
CA TRP A 120 31.62 -9.20 20.68
C TRP A 120 31.50 -9.13 22.21
N THR A 121 31.20 -7.95 22.77
CA THR A 121 31.00 -7.72 24.20
C THR A 121 29.67 -8.23 24.75
N LYS A 122 28.70 -8.59 23.89
CA LYS A 122 27.33 -8.91 24.28
C LYS A 122 26.89 -10.28 23.73
N SER A 123 26.21 -11.07 24.57
CA SER A 123 25.67 -12.38 24.18
C SER A 123 24.36 -12.32 23.36
N GLY A 124 23.79 -11.14 23.15
CA GLY A 124 22.49 -10.95 22.51
C GLY A 124 22.52 -9.92 21.37
N GLY A 125 21.36 -9.70 20.77
CA GLY A 125 21.21 -8.77 19.64
C GLY A 125 21.14 -9.47 18.30
N TRP A 126 20.53 -8.80 17.31
CA TRP A 126 20.49 -9.32 15.95
C TRP A 126 21.88 -9.25 15.30
N ARG A 127 22.27 -10.36 14.68
CA ARG A 127 23.51 -10.48 13.91
C ARG A 127 23.24 -10.03 12.49
N THR A 128 23.86 -8.92 12.09
CA THR A 128 23.77 -8.41 10.72
C THR A 128 25.06 -8.75 9.98
N SER A 129 24.94 -9.53 8.91
CA SER A 129 26.04 -9.83 8.00
C SER A 129 25.69 -9.25 6.62
N PHE A 130 26.58 -8.46 6.05
CA PHE A 130 26.39 -7.90 4.71
C PHE A 130 27.11 -8.77 3.69
N SER A 131 26.42 -9.08 2.60
CA SER A 131 27.05 -9.65 1.41
C SER A 131 27.92 -8.60 0.74
N ARG A 132 28.92 -9.08 0.00
CA ARG A 132 29.78 -8.21 -0.83
C ARG A 132 28.94 -7.49 -1.89
N ILE A 133 29.32 -6.27 -2.23
CA ILE A 133 28.73 -5.52 -3.34
C ILE A 133 29.15 -6.19 -4.65
N LYS A 134 28.26 -6.24 -5.64
CA LYS A 134 28.57 -6.76 -6.97
C LYS A 134 29.52 -5.78 -7.68
N GLN A 135 30.64 -6.29 -8.19
CA GLN A 135 31.64 -5.50 -8.93
C GLN A 135 31.86 -6.07 -10.31
N PHE A 136 32.12 -5.18 -11.27
CA PHE A 136 32.44 -5.51 -12.65
C PHE A 136 33.90 -5.12 -12.97
N PRO A 137 34.53 -5.74 -13.99
CA PRO A 137 35.91 -5.43 -14.36
C PRO A 137 36.20 -3.97 -14.72
N SER A 138 35.16 -3.21 -15.06
CA SER A 138 35.22 -1.79 -15.40
C SER A 138 35.14 -0.86 -14.19
N ASP A 139 34.78 -1.35 -13.01
CA ASP A 139 34.60 -0.50 -11.83
C ASP A 139 35.95 -0.09 -11.26
N PRO A 140 36.11 1.16 -10.76
CA PRO A 140 37.39 1.70 -10.29
C PRO A 140 37.97 1.04 -9.03
N GLY A 141 37.35 -0.05 -8.54
CA GLY A 141 37.82 -0.85 -7.41
C GLY A 141 37.92 -2.35 -7.73
N PHE A 142 37.85 -2.76 -9.00
CA PHE A 142 37.97 -4.16 -9.38
C PHE A 142 39.44 -4.60 -9.55
N PRO A 143 39.83 -5.78 -9.04
CA PRO A 143 39.04 -6.67 -8.19
C PRO A 143 39.19 -6.29 -6.70
N SER A 144 38.11 -5.90 -6.01
CA SER A 144 38.17 -5.74 -4.55
C SER A 144 38.07 -7.13 -3.92
N THR A 145 39.22 -7.73 -3.72
CA THR A 145 39.38 -9.01 -3.05
C THR A 145 39.48 -8.77 -1.55
N GLU A 146 38.41 -8.26 -0.93
CA GLU A 146 38.23 -8.45 0.52
C GLU A 146 37.90 -9.93 0.78
N VAL A 147 38.87 -10.78 0.51
CA VAL A 147 38.84 -12.19 0.86
C VAL A 147 39.26 -12.23 2.32
N ARG A 148 38.27 -12.40 3.20
CA ARG A 148 38.55 -12.86 4.55
C ARG A 148 39.22 -14.22 4.41
N CYS A 149 40.53 -14.24 4.55
CA CYS A 149 41.36 -15.43 4.30
C CYS A 149 41.71 -16.11 5.61
N LYS A 150 41.78 -15.35 6.70
CA LYS A 150 42.16 -15.89 8.01
C LYS A 150 40.90 -16.34 8.73
N GLY A 151 40.94 -17.54 9.32
CA GLY A 151 39.85 -18.07 10.14
C GLY A 151 39.39 -17.08 11.21
N ASN A 152 40.34 -16.32 11.74
CA ASN A 152 40.15 -15.34 12.81
C ASN A 152 39.34 -14.11 12.36
N GLU A 153 39.25 -13.81 11.05
CA GLU A 153 38.49 -12.67 10.48
C GLU A 153 36.99 -12.98 10.36
N PHE A 154 36.63 -14.26 10.53
CA PHE A 154 35.24 -14.69 10.56
C PHE A 154 34.72 -14.55 12.00
N ALA A 155 33.53 -13.96 12.16
CA ALA A 155 32.84 -13.82 13.45
C ALA A 155 33.51 -12.96 14.54
N GLN A 156 34.34 -11.97 14.17
CA GLN A 156 34.93 -11.04 15.15
C GLN A 156 33.94 -10.03 15.75
N TYR A 157 32.84 -9.72 15.05
CA TYR A 157 31.80 -8.78 15.51
C TYR A 157 32.33 -7.48 16.14
N GLY A 158 33.42 -6.90 15.60
CA GLY A 158 34.01 -5.65 16.13
C GLY A 158 35.15 -5.82 17.14
N PHE A 159 35.55 -7.06 17.48
CA PHE A 159 36.66 -7.33 18.41
C PHE A 159 37.98 -6.67 18.00
N ASP A 160 38.28 -6.62 16.70
CA ASP A 160 39.49 -5.97 16.18
C ASP A 160 39.58 -4.46 16.44
N LYS A 161 38.44 -3.83 16.74
CA LYS A 161 38.36 -2.41 17.13
C LYS A 161 38.40 -2.22 18.64
N SER A 162 38.58 -3.29 19.40
CA SER A 162 38.69 -3.22 20.85
C SER A 162 40.05 -2.66 21.26
N PRO A 163 40.15 -2.01 22.43
CA PRO A 163 41.41 -1.47 22.92
C PRO A 163 42.35 -2.53 23.53
N ILE A 164 42.01 -3.82 23.43
CA ILE A 164 42.71 -4.96 24.05
C ILE A 164 43.34 -5.83 22.96
#